data_AF-A0A5R9M303-F1
#
_entry.id   AF-A0A5R9M303-F1
#
_cell.length_a   1.000
_cell.length_b   1.000
_cell.length_c   1.000
_cell.angle_alpha   90.00
_cell.angle_beta   90.00
_cell.angle_gamma   90.00
#
_symmetry.space_group_name_H-M   'P 1'
#
loop_
_entity.id
_entity.type
_entity.pdbx_description
1 polymer ?
#
loop_
_entity_poly.entity_id
_entity_poly.type
_entity_poly.pdbx_seq_one_letter_code
_entity_poly.pdbx_strand_id
1 'polypeptide(L)'
;MTTSRFTPNGFVLSSVTTVPTAGGPLKVMVVSMASASLTDYRLSTHDSPGRLALSADRLDLGGNVLLYLTRLSGCVEGVFCVTFTPDKLPMPPVIPPGVFLTRVEAEQALVTSDSIVARSLRLRAEPSPP
;
A
#
# COMPACT_ATOMS: atom_id res chain seq x y z
N MET A 1 0.47 -6.01 -2.92
CA MET A 1 1.74 -5.33 -3.20
C MET A 1 2.69 -5.56 -2.03
N THR A 2 3.99 -5.54 -2.28
CA THR A 2 5.03 -5.68 -1.25
C THR A 2 6.09 -4.58 -1.39
N THR A 3 6.72 -4.21 -0.28
CA THR A 3 7.86 -3.29 -0.24
C THR A 3 8.76 -3.61 0.96
N SER A 4 10.07 -3.51 0.78
CA SER A 4 11.04 -3.79 1.85
C SER A 4 11.04 -2.71 2.92
N ARG A 5 10.80 -1.44 2.52
CA ARG A 5 10.75 -0.27 3.39
C ARG A 5 9.71 0.72 2.90
N PHE A 6 8.81 1.11 3.81
CA PHE A 6 7.80 2.14 3.62
C PHE A 6 8.03 3.26 4.62
N THR A 7 8.36 4.45 4.13
CA THR A 7 8.61 5.65 4.96
C THR A 7 7.56 6.69 4.63
N PRO A 8 6.45 6.74 5.40
CA PRO A 8 5.41 7.73 5.22
C PRO A 8 5.73 9.03 5.95
N ASN A 9 5.20 10.14 5.46
CA ASN A 9 5.20 11.43 6.15
C ASN A 9 3.77 11.89 6.44
N GLY A 10 3.45 12.08 7.73
CA GLY A 10 2.09 12.45 8.16
C GLY A 10 1.08 11.32 7.97
N PHE A 11 1.47 10.07 8.24
CA PHE A 11 0.57 8.92 8.15
C PHE A 11 -0.59 9.06 9.13
N VAL A 12 -1.81 9.04 8.62
CA VAL A 12 -3.03 9.09 9.41
C VAL A 12 -4.02 8.07 8.86
N LEU A 13 -4.62 7.29 9.75
CA LEU A 13 -5.80 6.51 9.44
C LEU A 13 -7.00 7.47 9.32
N SER A 14 -7.51 7.69 8.11
CA SER A 14 -8.56 8.68 7.86
C SER A 14 -9.95 8.12 8.14
N SER A 15 -10.26 6.93 7.62
CA SER A 15 -11.60 6.34 7.72
C SER A 15 -11.64 4.87 7.31
N VAL A 16 -12.80 4.23 7.47
CA VAL A 16 -13.17 2.96 6.83
C VAL A 16 -14.36 3.24 5.92
N THR A 17 -14.30 2.79 4.68
CA THR A 17 -15.35 3.03 3.66
C THR A 17 -15.54 1.81 2.77
N THR A 18 -16.49 1.87 1.85
CA THR A 18 -16.75 0.84 0.85
C THR A 18 -16.49 1.41 -0.54
N VAL A 19 -15.70 0.71 -1.35
CA VAL A 19 -15.38 1.10 -2.73
C VAL A 19 -16.06 0.15 -3.71
N PRO A 20 -16.76 0.64 -4.75
CA PRO A 20 -17.32 -0.23 -5.78
C PRO A 20 -16.19 -0.85 -6.62
N THR A 21 -16.23 -2.16 -6.81
CA THR A 21 -15.28 -2.89 -7.68
C THR A 21 -16.04 -3.79 -8.64
N ALA A 22 -15.37 -4.30 -9.68
CA ALA A 22 -15.97 -5.25 -10.62
C ALA A 22 -16.49 -6.53 -9.94
N GLY A 23 -15.86 -6.95 -8.84
CA GLY A 23 -16.29 -8.11 -8.03
C GLY A 23 -17.35 -7.80 -6.97
N GLY A 24 -17.88 -6.58 -6.94
CA GLY A 24 -18.81 -6.09 -5.92
C GLY A 24 -18.18 -5.06 -4.95
N PRO A 25 -18.97 -4.50 -4.03
CA PRO A 25 -18.48 -3.51 -3.07
C PRO A 25 -17.45 -4.12 -2.12
N LEU A 26 -16.32 -3.43 -1.94
CA LEU A 26 -15.22 -3.88 -1.08
C LEU A 26 -15.04 -2.92 0.10
N LYS A 27 -15.09 -3.45 1.32
CA LYS A 27 -14.81 -2.68 2.54
C LYS A 27 -13.31 -2.46 2.67
N VAL A 28 -12.89 -1.20 2.80
CA VAL A 28 -11.49 -0.78 2.80
C VAL A 28 -11.21 0.24 3.89
N MET A 29 -9.97 0.22 4.36
CA MET A 29 -9.37 1.19 5.25
C MET A 29 -8.72 2.28 4.39
N VAL A 30 -8.98 3.54 4.69
CA VAL A 30 -8.41 4.70 4.02
C VAL A 30 -7.32 5.30 4.88
N VAL A 31 -6.12 5.37 4.32
CA VAL A 31 -4.97 6.00 4.96
C VAL A 31 -4.54 7.21 4.15
N SER A 32 -4.34 8.34 4.81
CA SER A 32 -3.83 9.57 4.22
C SER A 32 -2.42 9.90 4.67
N MET A 33 -1.64 10.50 3.79
CA MET A 33 -0.30 11.03 4.08
C MET A 33 0.09 12.13 3.10
N ALA A 34 1.06 12.97 3.48
CA ALA A 34 1.58 14.03 2.61
C ALA A 34 2.56 13.49 1.57
N SER A 35 3.31 12.45 1.94
CA SER A 35 4.20 11.74 1.02
C SER A 35 4.54 10.36 1.55
N ALA A 36 5.01 9.50 0.65
CA ALA A 36 5.55 8.19 1.02
C ALA A 36 6.68 7.79 0.09
N SER A 37 7.72 7.20 0.66
CA SER A 37 8.79 6.54 -0.08
C SER A 37 8.71 5.03 0.14
N LEU A 38 8.68 4.28 -0.96
CA LEU A 38 8.68 2.82 -0.97
C LEU A 38 9.94 2.29 -1.67
N THR A 39 10.59 1.29 -1.08
CA THR A 39 11.78 0.62 -1.66
C THR A 39 11.43 -0.81 -2.06
N ASP A 40 12.00 -1.30 -3.16
CA ASP A 40 11.71 -2.64 -3.72
C ASP A 40 10.21 -2.88 -3.91
N TYR A 41 9.53 -1.90 -4.48
CA TYR A 41 8.09 -1.95 -4.70
C TYR A 41 7.75 -3.04 -5.71
N ARG A 42 6.79 -3.90 -5.36
CA ARG A 42 6.25 -4.93 -6.24
C ARG A 42 4.73 -4.97 -6.14
N LEU A 43 4.07 -4.81 -7.27
CA LEU A 43 2.64 -4.98 -7.44
C LEU A 43 2.40 -6.15 -8.39
N SER A 44 1.42 -6.98 -8.05
CA SER A 44 0.94 -8.06 -8.90
C SER A 44 -0.58 -7.98 -8.92
N THR A 45 -1.18 -7.90 -10.10
CA THR A 45 -2.63 -7.91 -10.26
C THR A 45 -3.13 -9.36 -10.26
N HIS A 46 -4.28 -9.61 -9.66
CA HIS A 46 -4.93 -10.93 -9.66
C HIS A 46 -6.09 -10.99 -10.66
N ASP A 47 -6.03 -10.18 -11.72
CA ASP A 47 -7.09 -10.14 -12.72
C ASP A 47 -6.90 -11.28 -13.73
N SER A 48 -8.01 -11.94 -14.06
CA SER A 48 -8.07 -13.01 -15.05
C SER A 48 -8.63 -12.47 -16.37
N PRO A 49 -8.13 -12.87 -17.56
CA PRO A 49 -6.96 -13.70 -17.82
C PRO A 49 -5.70 -12.85 -18.10
N GLY A 50 -4.77 -12.79 -17.15
CA GLY A 50 -3.44 -12.21 -17.33
C GLY A 50 -2.95 -11.46 -16.09
N ARG A 51 -1.87 -11.94 -15.48
CA ARG A 51 -1.27 -11.26 -14.32
C ARG A 51 -0.33 -10.17 -14.82
N LEU A 52 -0.55 -8.94 -14.40
CA LEU A 52 0.42 -7.86 -14.60
C LEU A 52 1.27 -7.71 -13.35
N ALA A 53 2.57 -7.80 -13.53
CA ALA A 53 3.55 -7.54 -12.48
C ALA A 53 4.25 -6.21 -12.76
N LEU A 54 4.16 -5.29 -11.81
CA LEU A 54 4.86 -4.01 -11.83
C LEU A 54 5.89 -4.00 -10.70
N SER A 55 7.11 -3.58 -10.99
CA SER A 55 8.17 -3.45 -9.98
C SER A 55 8.97 -2.18 -10.18
N ALA A 56 9.39 -1.55 -9.09
CA ALA A 56 10.28 -0.41 -9.09
C ALA A 56 11.28 -0.54 -7.93
N ASP A 57 12.52 -0.13 -8.14
CA ASP A 57 13.53 -0.11 -7.08
C ASP A 57 13.13 0.91 -6.00
N ARG A 58 12.52 2.01 -6.44
CA ARG A 58 11.96 3.04 -5.57
C ARG A 58 10.72 3.68 -6.17
N LEU A 59 9.71 3.88 -5.33
CA LEU A 59 8.48 4.61 -5.66
C LEU A 59 8.30 5.75 -4.66
N ASP A 60 8.31 6.98 -5.14
CA ASP A 60 8.09 8.19 -4.34
C ASP A 60 6.70 8.75 -4.68
N LEU A 61 5.81 8.82 -3.69
CA LEU A 61 4.46 9.37 -3.75
C LEU A 61 4.42 10.73 -3.02
N GLY A 62 3.70 11.71 -3.55
CA GLY A 62 3.62 13.04 -2.93
C GLY A 62 2.31 13.78 -3.19
N GLY A 63 2.09 14.81 -2.36
CA GLY A 63 0.90 15.66 -2.39
C GLY A 63 -0.20 15.09 -1.49
N ASN A 64 -1.38 14.84 -2.07
CA ASN A 64 -2.52 14.23 -1.38
C ASN A 64 -2.55 12.72 -1.57
N VAL A 65 -1.70 12.00 -0.83
CA VAL A 65 -1.61 10.55 -0.96
C VAL A 65 -2.72 9.89 -0.14
N LEU A 66 -3.61 9.14 -0.80
CA LEU A 66 -4.57 8.24 -0.16
C LEU A 66 -4.34 6.80 -0.61
N LEU A 67 -4.32 5.90 0.36
CA LEU A 67 -4.23 4.46 0.14
C LEU A 67 -5.53 3.81 0.63
N TYR A 68 -6.19 3.08 -0.26
CA TYR A 68 -7.37 2.28 0.04
C TYR A 68 -6.97 0.82 0.14
N LEU A 69 -7.04 0.25 1.34
CA LEU A 69 -6.43 -1.03 1.67
C LEU A 69 -7.44 -1.96 2.35
N THR A 70 -7.49 -3.24 1.98
CA THR A 70 -8.22 -4.29 2.73
C THR A 70 -7.36 -4.88 3.84
N ARG A 71 -6.05 -4.84 3.67
CA ARG A 71 -5.06 -5.33 4.64
C ARG A 71 -3.75 -4.58 4.47
N LEU A 72 -3.14 -4.22 5.60
CA LEU A 72 -1.78 -3.69 5.66
C LEU A 72 -1.03 -4.41 6.79
N SER A 73 0.05 -5.09 6.45
CA SER A 73 0.95 -5.73 7.41
C SER A 73 2.34 -5.15 7.26
N GLY A 74 3.06 -5.03 8.36
CA GLY A 74 4.46 -4.58 8.36
C GLY A 74 5.03 -4.50 9.77
N CYS A 75 6.33 -4.21 9.86
CA CYS A 75 7.00 -4.12 11.15
C CYS A 75 7.60 -2.72 11.35
N VAL A 76 7.09 -2.04 12.37
CA VAL A 76 7.52 -0.72 12.81
C VAL A 76 8.96 -0.83 13.33
N GLU A 77 9.86 -0.03 12.75
CA GLU A 77 11.30 -0.03 13.08
C GLU A 77 11.95 -1.44 12.97
N GLY A 78 11.32 -2.37 12.26
CA GLY A 78 11.77 -3.76 12.15
C GLY A 78 11.49 -4.66 13.37
N VAL A 79 10.98 -4.09 14.48
CA VAL A 79 10.83 -4.80 15.76
C VAL A 79 9.38 -5.18 16.04
N PHE A 80 8.43 -4.26 15.86
CA PHE A 80 7.04 -4.48 16.24
C PHE A 80 6.16 -4.70 15.01
N CYS A 81 5.74 -5.95 14.79
CA CYS A 81 4.93 -6.31 13.65
C CYS A 81 3.44 -6.13 13.92
N VAL A 82 2.78 -5.45 12.99
CA VAL A 82 1.38 -5.06 13.06
C VAL A 82 0.65 -5.49 11.80
N THR A 83 -0.63 -5.79 11.95
CA THR A 83 -1.55 -6.02 10.83
C THR A 83 -2.81 -5.22 11.09
N PHE A 84 -3.17 -4.41 10.09
CA PHE A 84 -4.33 -3.55 10.08
C PHE A 84 -5.31 -4.01 9.01
N THR A 85 -6.57 -4.06 9.37
CA THR A 85 -7.68 -4.33 8.46
C THR A 85 -8.83 -3.38 8.78
N PRO A 86 -9.81 -3.21 7.87
CA PRO A 86 -11.00 -2.40 8.12
C PRO A 86 -11.75 -2.74 9.42
N ASP A 87 -11.64 -4.00 9.89
CA ASP A 87 -12.30 -4.49 11.10
C ASP A 87 -11.38 -4.50 12.33
N LYS A 88 -10.07 -4.40 12.12
CA LYS A 88 -9.03 -4.38 13.16
C LYS A 88 -8.13 -3.18 12.95
N LEU A 89 -8.63 -2.03 13.38
CA LEU A 89 -7.90 -0.77 13.29
C LEU A 89 -6.78 -0.67 14.34
N PRO A 90 -5.69 0.05 14.05
CA PRO A 90 -4.67 0.37 15.04
C PRO A 90 -5.27 1.10 16.25
N MET A 91 -5.10 0.54 17.45
CA MET A 91 -5.19 1.28 18.71
C MET A 91 -3.79 1.39 19.33
N PRO A 92 -3.33 2.57 19.81
CA PRO A 92 -3.81 3.93 19.57
C PRO A 92 -3.26 4.53 18.25
N PRO A 93 -3.90 5.57 17.69
CA PRO A 93 -3.71 6.05 16.31
C PRO A 93 -2.45 6.91 16.09
N VAL A 94 -1.57 7.03 17.07
CA VAL A 94 -0.39 7.89 16.97
C VAL A 94 0.81 7.05 16.54
N ILE A 95 0.98 6.92 15.23
CA ILE A 95 2.27 6.49 14.68
C ILE A 95 3.26 7.65 14.91
N PRO A 96 4.34 7.47 15.69
CA PRO A 96 5.28 8.55 15.96
C PRO A 96 5.85 9.12 14.65
N PRO A 97 6.06 10.45 14.55
CA PRO A 97 6.69 11.03 13.37
C PRO A 97 8.09 10.44 13.16
N GLY A 98 8.41 10.14 11.91
CA GLY A 98 9.73 9.62 11.52
C GLY A 98 9.89 8.10 11.59
N VAL A 99 8.86 7.33 11.94
CA VAL A 99 8.96 5.86 11.88
C VAL A 99 8.82 5.35 10.46
N PHE A 100 9.46 4.20 10.20
CA PHE A 100 9.28 3.44 8.96
C PHE A 100 8.74 2.05 9.23
N LEU A 101 7.98 1.53 8.27
CA LEU A 101 7.57 0.14 8.24
C LEU A 101 8.53 -0.65 7.36
N THR A 102 8.85 -1.87 7.78
CA THR A 102 9.61 -2.84 7.00
C THR A 102 8.78 -4.07 6.71
N ARG A 103 9.20 -4.86 5.71
CA ARG A 103 8.52 -6.11 5.32
C ARG A 103 7.03 -5.90 5.11
N VAL A 104 6.71 -4.86 4.34
CA VAL A 104 5.34 -4.43 4.17
C VAL A 104 4.68 -5.28 3.12
N GLU A 105 3.51 -5.78 3.47
CA GLU A 105 2.58 -6.44 2.56
C GLU A 105 1.25 -5.72 2.67
N ALA A 106 0.71 -5.29 1.53
CA ALA A 106 -0.57 -4.61 1.49
C ALA A 106 -1.45 -5.17 0.39
N GLU A 107 -2.70 -5.44 0.74
CA GLU A 107 -3.76 -5.69 -0.22
C GLU A 107 -4.42 -4.34 -0.52
N GLN A 108 -4.09 -3.81 -1.70
CA GLN A 108 -4.45 -2.47 -2.10
C GLN A 108 -5.59 -2.54 -3.11
N ALA A 109 -6.65 -1.80 -2.82
CA ALA A 109 -7.77 -1.58 -3.73
C ALA A 109 -7.52 -0.40 -4.67
N LEU A 110 -6.94 0.70 -4.15
CA LEU A 110 -6.69 1.94 -4.91
C LEU A 110 -5.57 2.78 -4.27
N VAL A 111 -4.80 3.48 -5.12
CA VAL A 111 -3.89 4.57 -4.71
C VAL A 111 -4.30 5.83 -5.44
N THR A 112 -4.35 6.94 -4.71
CA THR A 112 -4.45 8.28 -5.30
C THR A 112 -3.32 9.14 -4.77
N SER A 113 -2.72 9.94 -5.64
CA SER A 113 -1.65 10.87 -5.28
C SER A 113 -1.50 11.91 -6.36
N ASP A 114 -0.99 13.09 -6.02
CA ASP A 114 -0.77 14.17 -7.00
C ASP A 114 0.47 13.89 -7.87
N SER A 115 1.46 13.19 -7.32
CA SER A 115 2.68 12.80 -8.04
C SER A 115 3.10 11.37 -7.70
N ILE A 116 3.49 10.63 -8.74
CA ILE A 116 4.10 9.30 -8.64
C ILE A 116 5.41 9.31 -9.41
N VAL A 117 6.53 9.13 -8.72
CA VAL A 117 7.86 9.01 -9.34
C VAL A 117 8.39 7.60 -9.11
N ALA A 118 8.50 6.84 -10.19
CA ALA A 118 9.03 5.47 -10.16
C ALA A 118 10.44 5.42 -10.74
N ARG A 119 11.41 4.90 -9.97
CA ARG A 119 12.77 4.63 -10.45
C ARG A 119 12.90 3.18 -10.86
N SER A 120 13.52 2.97 -12.01
CA SER A 120 13.72 1.64 -12.61
C SER A 120 12.40 0.87 -12.78
N LEU A 121 11.35 1.55 -13.23
CA LEU A 121 10.04 0.92 -13.43
C LEU A 121 10.15 -0.22 -14.45
N ARG A 122 9.66 -1.40 -14.06
CA ARG A 122 9.54 -2.56 -14.94
C ARG A 122 8.10 -3.04 -14.90
N LEU A 123 7.54 -3.31 -16.08
CA LEU A 123 6.23 -3.91 -16.26
C LEU A 123 6.41 -5.24 -16.99
N ARG A 124 5.76 -6.29 -16.48
CA ARG A 124 5.77 -7.64 -17.07
C ARG A 124 4.35 -8.18 -17.12
N ALA A 125 4.00 -8.80 -18.23
CA ALA A 125 2.86 -9.70 -18.30
C ALA A 125 3.35 -11.10 -17.89
N GLU A 126 2.78 -11.67 -16.84
CA GLU A 126 3.00 -13.06 -16.46
C GLU A 126 1.90 -13.93 -17.06
N PRO A 127 2.25 -15.07 -17.70
CA PRO A 127 1.25 -16.05 -18.10
C PRO A 127 0.50 -16.53 -16.86
N SER A 128 -0.82 -16.76 -16.99
CA SER A 128 -1.57 -17.32 -15.86
C SER A 128 -1.01 -18.71 -15.52
N PRO A 129 -0.94 -19.10 -14.23
CA PRO A 129 -0.69 -20.49 -13.90
C PRO A 129 -1.75 -21.39 -14.58
N PRO A 130 -1.37 -22.60 -15.03
CA PRO A 130 -2.27 -23.54 -15.70
C PRO A 130 -3.38 -24.05 -14.77
#